data_AF-A0A963EPS4-F1
#
_entry.id   AF-A0A963EPS4-F1
#
_cell.length_a   1.000
_cell.length_b   1.000
_cell.length_c   1.000
_cell.angle_alpha   90.00
_cell.angle_beta   90.00
_cell.angle_gamma   90.00
#
_symmetry.space_group_name_H-M   'P 1'
#
loop_
_entity.id
_entity.type
_entity.pdbx_description
1 polymer ?
#
loop_
_entity_poly.entity_id
_entity_poly.type
_entity_poly.pdbx_seq_one_letter_code
_entity_poly.pdbx_strand_id
1 'polypeptide(L)'
;MHVDDALFSRLVGQIYQAASSHEHGDEMVRAITLEAGFACGAVHTEDRKNKVNSVHNLFTADGDLAKATPGDWQTTFNRQTHGLQELCDISEHKRLIEAGHTFCATDLAPLPALRRTQFHREYFQQLGADDFICTIVRSDDDYTIAVCFGAPANGRPLSNEQQHLMKMLAPHFQRAYEMRRRLDEQEMERNSAWQSLDSLATGIFILAENAQVLFQNVMGEEILESSTALSIHQGTLHCRYARSNRRIQTQIQAAIDASRQGADMCWAPTELEPPEAEGTRLILCAYPLRRASGRSHSRATPACMLFAHDLTQQPQLPRSHLAALFQLTPSEAAVALGVAHGLSIEDIAALQGHSVATCRTVLKRVFAKTDTGRQNELANLILSLGSHIGDRQ
;
A
#
# COMPACT_ATOMS: atom_id res chain seq x y z
N MET A 1 26.16 -36.30 13.41
CA MET A 1 26.89 -35.09 12.97
C MET A 1 26.33 -33.96 13.80
N HIS A 2 27.09 -33.42 14.74
CA HIS A 2 26.61 -32.42 15.69
C HIS A 2 26.73 -31.04 15.04
N VAL A 3 25.59 -30.44 14.67
CA VAL A 3 25.53 -28.99 14.45
C VAL A 3 25.64 -28.33 15.82
N ASP A 4 26.42 -27.25 15.94
CA ASP A 4 26.49 -26.47 17.17
C ASP A 4 25.11 -25.85 17.47
N ASP A 5 24.44 -26.34 18.52
CA ASP A 5 23.11 -25.88 18.95
C ASP A 5 23.08 -24.35 19.18
N ALA A 6 24.21 -23.77 19.62
CA ALA A 6 24.31 -22.33 19.83
C ALA A 6 24.31 -21.56 18.50
N LEU A 7 25.01 -22.07 17.48
CA LEU A 7 24.99 -21.51 16.14
C LEU A 7 23.59 -21.59 15.52
N PHE A 8 22.98 -22.78 15.55
CA PHE A 8 21.65 -22.98 15.00
C PHE A 8 20.62 -22.02 15.63
N SER A 9 20.62 -21.91 16.97
CA SER A 9 19.70 -21.02 17.68
C SER A 9 19.89 -19.54 17.29
N ARG A 10 21.13 -19.07 17.11
CA ARG A 10 21.39 -17.68 16.65
C ARG A 10 20.88 -17.44 15.24
N LEU A 11 21.15 -18.36 14.31
CA LEU A 11 20.68 -18.22 12.91
C LEU A 11 19.16 -18.23 12.81
N VAL A 12 18.48 -19.07 13.61
CA VAL A 12 17.02 -19.03 13.71
C VAL A 12 16.53 -17.67 14.21
N GLY A 13 17.20 -17.07 15.19
CA GLY A 13 16.92 -15.71 15.66
C GLY A 13 16.99 -14.68 14.53
N GLN A 14 18.05 -14.72 13.71
CA GLN A 14 18.24 -13.82 12.57
C GLN A 14 17.12 -13.97 11.53
N ILE A 15 16.67 -15.19 11.25
CA ILE A 15 15.56 -15.46 10.32
C ILE A 15 14.26 -14.80 10.80
N TYR A 16 13.94 -14.90 12.09
CA TYR A 16 12.72 -14.26 12.63
C TYR A 16 12.85 -12.76 12.78
N GLN A 17 14.06 -12.23 13.00
CA GLN A 17 14.29 -10.78 12.99
C GLN A 17 14.06 -10.21 11.58
N ALA A 18 14.53 -10.88 10.53
CA ALA A 18 14.23 -10.57 9.13
C ALA A 18 12.73 -10.60 8.81
N ALA A 19 11.95 -11.48 9.46
CA ALA A 19 10.50 -11.48 9.30
C ALA A 19 9.82 -10.22 9.88
N SER A 20 10.40 -9.60 10.91
CA SER A 20 9.76 -8.49 11.61
C SER A 20 9.94 -7.12 10.93
N SER A 21 10.95 -6.95 10.07
CA SER A 21 11.16 -5.73 9.28
C SER A 21 11.96 -6.03 8.01
N HIS A 22 11.63 -5.35 6.90
CA HIS A 22 12.33 -5.44 5.62
C HIS A 22 13.82 -5.12 5.71
N GLU A 23 14.24 -4.31 6.69
CA GLU A 23 15.62 -3.85 6.84
C GLU A 23 16.59 -4.94 7.34
N HIS A 24 16.08 -6.03 7.92
CA HIS A 24 16.93 -7.08 8.52
C HIS A 24 17.21 -8.25 7.57
N GLY A 25 16.70 -8.21 6.33
CA GLY A 25 16.95 -9.26 5.34
C GLY A 25 18.44 -9.42 5.00
N ASP A 26 19.17 -8.30 4.91
CA ASP A 26 20.62 -8.27 4.66
C ASP A 26 21.39 -8.90 5.83
N GLU A 27 20.98 -8.64 7.06
CA GLU A 27 21.65 -9.16 8.26
C GLU A 27 21.50 -10.68 8.37
N MET A 28 20.30 -11.21 8.06
CA MET A 28 20.06 -12.65 8.00
C MET A 28 20.97 -13.34 6.96
N VAL A 29 21.01 -12.82 5.73
CA VAL A 29 21.84 -13.41 4.67
C VAL A 29 23.32 -13.32 5.04
N ARG A 30 23.77 -12.18 5.57
CA ARG A 30 25.14 -11.99 6.03
C ARG A 30 25.53 -12.94 7.16
N ALA A 31 24.70 -13.06 8.19
CA ALA A 31 24.96 -13.92 9.35
C ALA A 31 25.09 -15.39 8.94
N ILE A 32 24.14 -15.89 8.14
CA ILE A 32 24.20 -17.27 7.64
C ILE A 32 25.43 -17.46 6.75
N THR A 33 25.74 -16.51 5.87
CA THR A 33 26.91 -16.61 4.99
C THR A 33 28.21 -16.74 5.78
N LEU A 34 28.44 -15.85 6.74
CA LEU A 34 29.69 -15.81 7.51
C LEU A 34 29.79 -16.94 8.53
N GLU A 35 28.74 -17.17 9.32
CA GLU A 35 28.79 -18.14 10.43
C GLU A 35 28.71 -19.60 9.96
N ALA A 36 28.08 -19.88 8.81
CA ALA A 36 28.04 -21.22 8.21
C ALA A 36 29.11 -21.46 7.14
N GLY A 37 30.02 -20.51 6.92
CA GLY A 37 31.17 -20.66 6.02
C GLY A 37 30.83 -20.74 4.54
N PHE A 38 29.81 -20.01 4.10
CA PHE A 38 29.50 -19.83 2.68
C PHE A 38 30.31 -18.66 2.10
N ALA A 39 30.54 -18.68 0.78
CA ALA A 39 31.20 -17.57 0.08
C ALA A 39 30.23 -16.43 -0.25
N CYS A 40 28.96 -16.77 -0.51
CA CYS A 40 27.93 -15.78 -0.79
C CYS A 40 26.55 -16.30 -0.36
N GLY A 41 25.60 -15.37 -0.22
CA GLY A 41 24.20 -15.66 0.04
C GLY A 41 23.30 -14.64 -0.61
N ALA A 42 22.08 -15.04 -0.96
CA ALA A 42 21.07 -14.13 -1.49
C ALA A 42 19.65 -14.70 -1.39
N VAL A 43 18.64 -13.84 -1.54
CA VAL A 43 17.24 -14.23 -1.70
C VAL A 43 16.84 -14.06 -3.16
N HIS A 44 16.37 -15.12 -3.80
CA HIS A 44 15.92 -15.13 -5.18
C HIS A 44 14.39 -15.11 -5.23
N THR A 45 13.84 -14.29 -6.12
CA THR A 45 12.41 -14.27 -6.43
C THR A 45 12.20 -14.40 -7.93
N GLU A 46 11.35 -15.33 -8.34
CA GLU A 46 10.86 -15.49 -9.70
C GLU A 46 9.38 -15.09 -9.73
N ASP A 47 9.04 -14.13 -10.59
CA ASP A 47 7.68 -13.82 -11.02
C ASP A 47 7.47 -14.46 -12.39
N ARG A 48 6.78 -15.60 -12.42
CA ARG A 48 6.57 -16.38 -13.64
C ARG A 48 5.60 -15.70 -14.59
N LYS A 49 4.65 -14.93 -14.06
CA LYS A 49 3.64 -14.21 -14.84
C LYS A 49 4.28 -13.09 -15.66
N ASN A 50 5.16 -12.32 -15.03
CA ASN A 50 5.86 -11.21 -15.68
C ASN A 50 7.22 -11.62 -16.27
N LYS A 51 7.64 -12.88 -16.08
CA LYS A 51 8.94 -13.43 -16.50
C LYS A 51 10.11 -12.61 -15.95
N VAL A 52 10.02 -12.22 -14.69
CA VAL A 52 11.04 -11.42 -14.01
C VAL A 52 11.68 -12.29 -12.93
N ASN A 53 12.99 -12.47 -12.97
CA ASN A 53 13.74 -12.92 -11.81
C ASN A 53 14.50 -11.76 -11.18
N SER A 54 14.49 -11.71 -9.86
CA SER A 54 15.19 -10.72 -9.05
C SER A 54 16.00 -11.41 -7.96
N VAL A 55 17.10 -10.77 -7.56
CA VAL A 55 17.82 -11.13 -6.34
C VAL A 55 17.86 -9.97 -5.41
N HIS A 56 17.68 -10.29 -4.15
CA HIS A 56 17.63 -9.36 -3.04
C HIS A 56 18.69 -9.79 -2.04
N ASN A 57 19.18 -8.81 -1.29
CA ASN A 57 20.04 -9.03 -0.13
C ASN A 57 21.32 -9.83 -0.46
N LEU A 58 21.88 -9.61 -1.65
CA LEU A 58 23.11 -10.28 -2.08
C LEU A 58 24.28 -9.88 -1.17
N PHE A 59 24.96 -10.88 -0.62
CA PHE A 59 26.13 -10.68 0.22
C PHE A 59 27.26 -11.62 -0.19
N THR A 60 28.50 -11.13 -0.22
CA THR A 60 29.72 -11.94 -0.41
C THR A 60 30.61 -11.83 0.82
N ALA A 61 31.21 -12.95 1.23
CA ALA A 61 32.06 -13.01 2.43
C ALA A 61 33.34 -12.18 2.32
N ASP A 62 33.82 -11.91 1.10
CA ASP A 62 34.97 -11.05 0.84
C ASP A 62 34.62 -9.55 0.82
N GLY A 63 33.33 -9.20 0.95
CA GLY A 63 32.83 -7.83 0.94
C GLY A 63 32.92 -7.12 -0.41
N ASP A 64 33.38 -7.81 -1.46
CA ASP A 64 33.59 -7.24 -2.79
C ASP A 64 32.37 -7.47 -3.69
N LEU A 65 31.32 -6.68 -3.43
CA LEU A 65 30.15 -6.64 -4.31
C LEU A 65 30.51 -6.16 -5.72
N ALA A 66 31.65 -5.48 -5.93
CA ALA A 66 32.09 -5.00 -7.25
C ALA A 66 32.50 -6.15 -8.18
N LYS A 67 33.07 -7.24 -7.64
CA LYS A 67 33.24 -8.50 -8.40
C LYS A 67 31.90 -9.11 -8.80
N ALA A 68 30.90 -8.97 -7.94
CA ALA A 68 29.54 -9.48 -8.16
C ALA A 68 28.67 -8.56 -9.04
N THR A 69 29.12 -7.34 -9.37
CA THR A 69 28.31 -6.32 -10.09
C THR A 69 28.97 -5.84 -11.39
N PRO A 70 28.85 -6.60 -12.50
CA PRO A 70 28.78 -5.98 -13.83
C PRO A 70 27.46 -5.19 -13.93
N GLY A 71 27.50 -4.00 -14.55
CA GLY A 71 26.43 -2.98 -14.54
C GLY A 71 25.02 -3.34 -15.05
N ASP A 72 24.73 -4.62 -15.32
CA ASP A 72 23.43 -5.17 -15.72
C ASP A 72 23.22 -6.58 -15.11
N TRP A 73 23.37 -6.67 -13.79
CA TRP A 73 23.33 -7.93 -13.01
C TRP A 73 22.03 -8.73 -13.25
N GLN A 74 20.88 -8.06 -13.28
CA GLN A 74 19.57 -8.69 -13.49
C GLN A 74 19.37 -9.18 -14.93
N THR A 75 19.92 -8.45 -15.91
CA THR A 75 19.91 -8.83 -17.33
C THR A 75 20.80 -10.06 -17.56
N THR A 76 21.93 -10.15 -16.85
CA THR A 76 22.88 -11.28 -16.93
C THR A 76 22.31 -12.53 -16.27
N PHE A 77 21.73 -12.40 -15.07
CA PHE A 77 21.03 -13.48 -14.39
C PHE A 77 19.85 -14.02 -15.24
N ASN A 78 18.96 -13.15 -15.73
CA ASN A 78 17.83 -13.55 -16.57
C ASN A 78 18.24 -14.19 -17.91
N ARG A 79 19.35 -13.76 -18.52
CA ARG A 79 19.86 -14.33 -19.77
C ARG A 79 20.48 -15.72 -19.55
N GLN A 80 21.13 -15.94 -18.41
CA GLN A 80 21.95 -17.13 -18.18
C GLN A 80 21.26 -18.22 -17.35
N THR A 81 20.19 -17.94 -16.61
CA THR A 81 19.35 -18.98 -15.99
C THR A 81 18.73 -19.92 -17.04
N HIS A 82 18.51 -19.45 -18.27
CA HIS A 82 18.19 -20.30 -19.41
C HIS A 82 19.25 -21.37 -19.69
N GLY A 83 20.55 -21.07 -19.49
CA GLY A 83 21.64 -22.05 -19.67
C GLY A 83 21.70 -23.12 -18.58
N LEU A 84 21.16 -22.86 -17.38
CA LEU A 84 20.94 -23.91 -16.37
C LEU A 84 19.73 -24.78 -16.72
N GLN A 85 18.67 -24.19 -17.27
CA GLN A 85 17.50 -24.93 -17.78
C GLN A 85 17.86 -25.86 -18.94
N GLU A 86 18.87 -25.55 -19.74
CA GLU A 86 19.36 -26.43 -20.82
C GLU A 86 20.11 -27.68 -20.30
N LEU A 87 20.74 -27.61 -19.12
CA LEU A 87 21.49 -28.73 -18.53
C LEU A 87 20.67 -29.54 -17.54
N CYS A 88 19.69 -28.90 -16.93
CA CYS A 88 18.82 -29.46 -15.94
C CYS A 88 17.42 -29.16 -16.43
N ASP A 89 16.70 -30.14 -16.96
CA ASP A 89 15.29 -29.94 -17.22
C ASP A 89 14.59 -29.81 -15.86
N ILE A 90 14.51 -28.57 -15.35
CA ILE A 90 13.91 -28.25 -14.05
C ILE A 90 12.44 -28.73 -14.05
N SER A 91 11.81 -28.86 -15.24
CA SER A 91 10.47 -29.39 -15.40
C SER A 91 10.35 -30.90 -15.12
N GLU A 92 11.43 -31.68 -15.28
CA GLU A 92 11.51 -33.07 -14.83
C GLU A 92 11.74 -33.18 -13.32
N HIS A 93 12.18 -32.09 -12.69
CA HIS A 93 12.54 -32.00 -11.28
C HIS A 93 11.52 -31.19 -10.46
N LYS A 94 10.22 -31.34 -10.75
CA LYS A 94 9.13 -30.62 -10.04
C LYS A 94 9.22 -30.70 -8.51
N ARG A 95 9.78 -31.79 -7.96
CA ARG A 95 9.99 -31.94 -6.51
C ARG A 95 11.00 -30.94 -5.93
N LEU A 96 11.95 -30.44 -6.72
CA LEU A 96 12.98 -29.50 -6.28
C LEU A 96 12.45 -28.07 -6.11
N ILE A 97 11.34 -27.75 -6.78
CA ILE A 97 10.68 -26.44 -6.69
C ILE A 97 9.50 -26.45 -5.70
N GLU A 98 9.32 -27.51 -4.90
CA GLU A 98 8.30 -27.56 -3.85
C GLU A 98 8.72 -26.72 -2.65
N ALA A 99 7.77 -25.99 -2.06
CA ALA A 99 8.04 -25.19 -0.86
C ALA A 99 8.55 -26.08 0.30
N GLY A 100 9.67 -25.67 0.90
CA GLY A 100 10.37 -26.36 1.98
C GLY A 100 11.45 -27.31 1.49
N HIS A 101 11.51 -27.58 0.18
CA HIS A 101 12.56 -28.39 -0.39
C HIS A 101 13.91 -27.66 -0.34
N THR A 102 14.96 -28.41 -0.01
CA THR A 102 16.34 -27.91 -0.01
C THR A 102 17.21 -28.83 -0.85
N PHE A 103 17.88 -28.28 -1.85
CA PHE A 103 18.69 -29.03 -2.81
C PHE A 103 20.00 -28.31 -3.11
N CYS A 104 21.01 -29.06 -3.52
CA CYS A 104 22.29 -28.54 -3.99
C CYS A 104 22.34 -28.52 -5.51
N ALA A 105 23.21 -27.70 -6.09
CA ALA A 105 23.47 -27.73 -7.53
C ALA A 105 23.92 -29.12 -7.99
N THR A 106 24.69 -29.82 -7.15
CA THR A 106 25.16 -31.18 -7.42
C THR A 106 24.06 -32.23 -7.45
N ASP A 107 22.87 -31.95 -6.92
CA ASP A 107 21.69 -32.82 -7.06
C ASP A 107 21.12 -32.75 -8.48
N LEU A 108 21.42 -31.67 -9.22
CA LEU A 108 21.02 -31.47 -10.61
C LEU A 108 22.06 -32.03 -11.59
N ALA A 109 23.33 -31.68 -11.39
CA ALA A 109 24.43 -32.12 -12.25
C ALA A 109 25.77 -32.19 -11.49
N PRO A 110 26.68 -33.12 -11.83
CA PRO A 110 27.99 -33.20 -11.19
C PRO A 110 28.79 -31.89 -11.32
N LEU A 111 29.57 -31.54 -10.28
CA LEU A 111 30.37 -30.30 -10.23
C LEU A 111 31.23 -30.03 -11.49
N PRO A 112 31.91 -31.03 -12.11
CA PRO A 112 32.64 -30.80 -13.36
C PRO A 112 31.76 -30.36 -14.55
N ALA A 113 30.50 -30.80 -14.59
CA ALA A 113 29.53 -30.37 -15.59
C ALA A 113 29.02 -28.96 -15.30
N LEU A 114 28.72 -28.66 -14.03
CA LEU A 114 28.31 -27.32 -13.59
C LEU A 114 29.37 -26.25 -13.93
N ARG A 115 30.65 -26.54 -13.70
CA ARG A 115 31.78 -25.66 -14.06
C ARG A 115 31.93 -25.36 -15.54
N ARG A 116 31.37 -26.21 -16.40
CA ARG A 116 31.39 -26.00 -17.86
C ARG A 116 30.24 -25.13 -18.35
N THR A 117 29.27 -24.80 -17.50
CA THR A 117 28.18 -23.91 -17.87
C THR A 117 28.66 -22.48 -18.04
N GLN A 118 27.98 -21.72 -18.92
CA GLN A 118 28.20 -20.29 -19.01
C GLN A 118 27.82 -19.59 -17.70
N PHE A 119 26.71 -20.01 -17.08
CA PHE A 119 26.25 -19.50 -15.79
C PHE A 119 27.33 -19.62 -14.70
N HIS A 120 28.02 -20.75 -14.60
CA HIS A 120 29.09 -20.89 -13.61
C HIS A 120 30.28 -19.97 -13.89
N ARG A 121 30.75 -19.89 -15.13
CA ARG A 121 31.93 -19.08 -15.48
C ARG A 121 31.68 -17.58 -15.35
N GLU A 122 30.48 -17.13 -15.71
CA GLU A 122 30.16 -15.71 -15.80
C GLU A 122 29.49 -15.18 -14.52
N TYR A 123 28.79 -16.03 -13.76
CA TYR A 123 28.04 -15.62 -12.57
C TYR A 123 28.64 -16.19 -11.27
N PHE A 124 28.69 -17.51 -11.08
CA PHE A 124 29.15 -18.07 -9.78
C PHE A 124 30.63 -17.86 -9.48
N GLN A 125 31.48 -17.89 -10.49
CA GLN A 125 32.91 -17.63 -10.32
C GLN A 125 33.17 -16.20 -9.80
N GLN A 126 32.34 -15.22 -10.20
CA GLN A 126 32.42 -13.84 -9.72
C GLN A 126 32.02 -13.72 -8.24
N LEU A 127 31.10 -14.57 -7.79
CA LEU A 127 30.68 -14.68 -6.38
C LEU A 127 31.64 -15.52 -5.53
N GLY A 128 32.73 -16.01 -6.11
CA GLY A 128 33.68 -16.89 -5.42
C GLY A 128 33.08 -18.24 -5.03
N ALA A 129 32.07 -18.72 -5.76
CA ALA A 129 31.36 -19.96 -5.47
C ALA A 129 31.49 -21.00 -6.60
N ASP A 130 31.56 -22.28 -6.22
CA ASP A 130 31.64 -23.43 -7.16
C ASP A 130 30.34 -24.27 -7.16
N ASP A 131 29.62 -24.28 -6.04
CA ASP A 131 28.41 -25.05 -5.78
C ASP A 131 27.45 -24.17 -4.99
N PHE A 132 26.17 -24.52 -4.97
CA PHE A 132 25.16 -23.77 -4.22
C PHE A 132 24.15 -24.70 -3.56
N ILE A 133 23.54 -24.21 -2.49
CA ILE A 133 22.39 -24.82 -1.84
C ILE A 133 21.22 -23.84 -1.88
N CYS A 134 20.08 -24.32 -2.33
CA CYS A 134 18.84 -23.57 -2.45
C CYS A 134 17.79 -24.17 -1.54
N THR A 135 17.14 -23.33 -0.74
CA THR A 135 15.92 -23.68 -0.03
C THR A 135 14.76 -22.92 -0.64
N ILE A 136 13.78 -23.64 -1.18
CA ILE A 136 12.54 -23.04 -1.67
C ILE A 136 11.68 -22.66 -0.48
N VAL A 137 11.42 -21.37 -0.30
CA VAL A 137 10.59 -20.85 0.79
C VAL A 137 9.13 -20.88 0.39
N ARG A 138 8.83 -20.41 -0.83
CA ARG A 138 7.50 -20.45 -1.45
C ARG A 138 7.65 -20.84 -2.91
N SER A 139 6.68 -21.59 -3.41
CA SER A 139 6.49 -21.83 -4.83
C SER A 139 5.00 -22.08 -5.08
N ASP A 140 4.40 -21.27 -5.94
CA ASP A 140 3.06 -21.47 -6.50
C ASP A 140 3.09 -21.21 -8.01
N ASP A 141 1.94 -21.12 -8.66
CA ASP A 141 1.86 -20.96 -10.11
C ASP A 141 2.45 -19.63 -10.60
N ASP A 142 2.38 -18.58 -9.79
CA ASP A 142 2.76 -17.22 -10.17
C ASP A 142 4.17 -16.84 -9.69
N TYR A 143 4.58 -17.34 -8.52
CA TYR A 143 5.80 -16.88 -7.86
C TYR A 143 6.60 -17.99 -7.18
N THR A 144 7.93 -17.88 -7.26
CA THR A 144 8.88 -18.68 -6.47
C THR A 144 9.80 -17.79 -5.66
N ILE A 145 10.05 -18.16 -4.41
CA ILE A 145 10.98 -17.49 -3.51
C ILE A 145 11.92 -18.54 -2.96
N ALA A 146 13.22 -18.31 -3.10
CA ALA A 146 14.26 -19.20 -2.60
C ALA A 146 15.33 -18.41 -1.85
N VAL A 147 15.91 -19.03 -0.83
CA VAL A 147 17.16 -18.53 -0.21
C VAL A 147 18.29 -19.43 -0.69
N CYS A 148 19.34 -18.79 -1.20
CA CYS A 148 20.43 -19.47 -1.89
C CYS A 148 21.77 -19.10 -1.27
N PHE A 149 22.64 -20.08 -1.02
CA PHE A 149 23.99 -19.87 -0.51
C PHE A 149 25.02 -20.63 -1.33
N GLY A 150 26.15 -19.98 -1.63
CA GLY A 150 27.23 -20.54 -2.44
C GLY A 150 28.36 -21.12 -1.59
N ALA A 151 28.80 -22.34 -1.89
CA ALA A 151 30.02 -22.89 -1.30
C ALA A 151 31.27 -22.22 -1.87
N PRO A 152 32.31 -21.97 -1.05
CA PRO A 152 33.55 -21.38 -1.52
C PRO A 152 34.20 -22.13 -2.68
N ALA A 153 34.74 -21.38 -3.65
CA ALA A 153 35.38 -21.91 -4.85
C ALA A 153 36.74 -22.57 -4.57
N ASN A 154 36.73 -23.72 -3.90
CA ASN A 154 37.89 -24.52 -3.55
C ASN A 154 37.91 -25.89 -4.25
N GLY A 155 37.01 -26.10 -5.21
CA GLY A 155 36.85 -27.37 -5.93
C GLY A 155 36.25 -28.52 -5.15
N ARG A 156 35.63 -28.25 -4.00
CA ARG A 156 34.88 -29.24 -3.23
C ARG A 156 33.38 -28.90 -3.24
N PRO A 157 32.50 -29.91 -3.29
CA PRO A 157 31.07 -29.71 -3.07
C PRO A 157 30.75 -29.16 -1.68
N LEU A 158 29.51 -28.69 -1.50
CA LEU A 158 28.99 -28.29 -0.20
C LEU A 158 29.17 -29.39 0.86
N SER A 159 29.63 -29.04 2.05
CA SER A 159 29.84 -30.03 3.11
C SER A 159 28.51 -30.60 3.62
N ASN A 160 28.52 -31.86 4.09
CA ASN A 160 27.33 -32.47 4.69
C ASN A 160 26.78 -31.64 5.86
N GLU A 161 27.66 -31.00 6.63
CA GLU A 161 27.29 -30.12 7.75
C GLU A 161 26.49 -28.90 7.28
N GLN A 162 26.97 -28.21 6.25
CA GLN A 162 26.25 -27.07 5.65
C GLN A 162 24.91 -27.52 5.06
N GLN A 163 24.88 -28.66 4.37
CA GLN A 163 23.63 -29.20 3.83
C GLN A 163 22.61 -29.53 4.94
N HIS A 164 23.07 -30.12 6.03
CA HIS A 164 22.22 -30.47 7.16
C HIS A 164 21.70 -29.23 7.88
N LEU A 165 22.56 -28.22 8.11
CA LEU A 165 22.18 -26.94 8.69
C LEU A 165 21.07 -26.27 7.86
N MET A 166 21.25 -26.16 6.55
CA MET A 166 20.25 -25.55 5.66
C MET A 166 18.91 -26.30 5.67
N LYS A 167 18.96 -27.64 5.70
CA LYS A 167 17.75 -28.47 5.86
C LYS A 167 17.05 -28.23 7.20
N MET A 168 17.79 -27.96 8.28
CA MET A 168 17.19 -27.59 9.57
C MET A 168 16.63 -26.16 9.57
N LEU A 169 17.24 -25.22 8.85
CA LEU A 169 16.76 -23.84 8.74
C LEU A 169 15.56 -23.70 7.79
N ALA A 170 15.37 -24.62 6.84
CA ALA A 170 14.26 -24.61 5.88
C ALA A 170 12.86 -24.33 6.46
N PRO A 171 12.38 -25.06 7.48
CA PRO A 171 11.09 -24.78 8.09
C PRO A 171 11.01 -23.40 8.76
N HIS A 172 12.14 -22.83 9.18
CA HIS A 172 12.19 -21.49 9.79
C HIS A 172 12.06 -20.39 8.73
N PHE A 173 12.70 -20.53 7.56
CA PHE A 173 12.49 -19.60 6.45
C PHE A 173 11.02 -19.57 6.02
N GLN A 174 10.37 -20.73 5.90
CA GLN A 174 8.96 -20.81 5.53
C GLN A 174 8.05 -20.12 6.55
N ARG A 175 8.24 -20.41 7.84
CA ARG A 175 7.45 -19.79 8.91
C ARG A 175 7.66 -18.27 8.98
N ALA A 176 8.91 -17.82 8.85
CA ALA A 176 9.26 -16.41 8.81
C ALA A 176 8.59 -15.70 7.63
N TYR A 177 8.63 -16.30 6.44
CA TYR A 177 7.95 -15.77 5.25
C TYR A 177 6.43 -15.73 5.42
N GLU A 178 5.81 -16.77 5.98
CA GLU A 178 4.36 -16.78 6.17
C GLU A 178 3.89 -15.77 7.23
N MET A 179 4.65 -15.62 8.32
CA MET A 179 4.45 -14.51 9.26
C MET A 179 4.58 -13.16 8.55
N ARG A 180 5.63 -13.07 7.72
CA ARG A 180 5.92 -12.06 6.69
C ARG A 180 4.66 -11.53 6.02
N ARG A 181 4.18 -12.39 5.12
CA ARG A 181 3.03 -12.23 4.26
C ARG A 181 1.77 -11.83 5.01
N ARG A 182 1.49 -12.44 6.17
CA ARG A 182 0.30 -12.12 6.97
C ARG A 182 0.35 -10.70 7.54
N LEU A 183 1.53 -10.21 7.93
CA LEU A 183 1.69 -8.83 8.37
C LEU A 183 1.52 -7.86 7.20
N ASP A 184 2.13 -8.16 6.05
CA ASP A 184 1.99 -7.31 4.85
C ASP A 184 0.53 -7.24 4.37
N GLU A 185 -0.20 -8.37 4.36
CA GLU A 185 -1.63 -8.41 4.03
C GLU A 185 -2.46 -7.53 4.97
N GLN A 186 -2.21 -7.60 6.28
CA GLN A 186 -2.90 -6.76 7.26
C GLN A 186 -2.55 -5.27 7.10
N GLU A 187 -1.30 -4.95 6.76
CA GLU A 187 -0.89 -3.57 6.48
C GLU A 187 -1.51 -3.06 5.18
N MET A 188 -1.59 -3.87 4.13
CA MET A 188 -2.23 -3.52 2.85
C MET A 188 -3.74 -3.31 3.02
N GLU A 189 -4.44 -4.19 3.74
CA GLU A 189 -5.87 -4.02 4.05
C GLU A 189 -6.10 -2.73 4.85
N ARG A 190 -5.29 -2.49 5.87
CA ARG A 190 -5.34 -1.27 6.68
C ARG A 190 -5.10 -0.04 5.82
N ASN A 191 -4.06 -0.03 5.00
CA ASN A 191 -3.70 1.11 4.16
C ASN A 191 -4.75 1.37 3.06
N SER A 192 -5.34 0.32 2.48
CA SER A 192 -6.41 0.47 1.48
C SER A 192 -7.65 1.09 2.11
N ALA A 193 -8.04 0.67 3.32
CA ALA A 193 -9.15 1.28 4.06
C ALA A 193 -8.90 2.77 4.37
N TRP A 194 -7.66 3.14 4.71
CA TRP A 194 -7.29 4.54 4.92
C TRP A 194 -7.29 5.36 3.62
N GLN A 195 -6.75 4.81 2.53
CA GLN A 195 -6.75 5.45 1.22
C GLN A 195 -8.15 5.69 0.67
N SER A 196 -9.11 4.79 0.94
CA SER A 196 -10.52 5.03 0.62
C SER A 196 -11.13 6.20 1.40
N LEU A 197 -10.60 6.56 2.58
CA LEU A 197 -11.04 7.78 3.27
C LEU A 197 -10.43 9.04 2.65
N ASP A 198 -9.28 8.94 1.99
CA ASP A 198 -8.64 10.07 1.30
C ASP A 198 -9.35 10.45 -0.01
N SER A 199 -10.12 9.54 -0.62
CA SER A 199 -10.94 9.86 -1.81
C SER A 199 -12.21 10.65 -1.48
N LEU A 200 -12.58 10.77 -0.19
CA LEU A 200 -13.79 11.47 0.24
C LEU A 200 -13.59 12.99 0.24
N ALA A 201 -14.52 13.71 -0.40
CA ALA A 201 -14.57 15.18 -0.40
C ALA A 201 -15.07 15.77 0.95
N THR A 202 -14.83 15.09 2.06
CA THR A 202 -15.20 15.52 3.41
C THR A 202 -14.04 15.24 4.35
N GLY A 203 -13.73 16.18 5.23
CA GLY A 203 -12.68 16.00 6.22
C GLY A 203 -13.09 14.98 7.26
N ILE A 204 -12.21 14.04 7.58
CA ILE A 204 -12.46 12.98 8.54
C ILE A 204 -11.37 13.02 9.59
N PHE A 205 -11.76 13.03 10.86
CA PHE A 205 -10.88 12.89 12.00
C PHE A 205 -11.30 11.69 12.83
N ILE A 206 -10.37 10.81 13.17
CA ILE A 206 -10.63 9.73 14.12
C ILE A 206 -9.99 10.09 15.44
N LEU A 207 -10.79 10.04 16.50
CA LEU A 207 -10.42 10.42 17.84
C LEU A 207 -10.38 9.19 18.76
N ALA A 208 -9.37 9.17 19.63
CA ALA A 208 -9.23 8.17 20.69
C ALA A 208 -10.24 8.39 21.83
N GLU A 209 -10.32 7.43 22.75
CA GLU A 209 -11.11 7.54 23.99
C GLU A 209 -10.73 8.75 24.88
N ASN A 210 -9.53 9.31 24.71
CA ASN A 210 -9.07 10.53 25.38
C ASN A 210 -9.24 11.79 24.51
N ALA A 211 -10.04 11.71 23.44
CA ALA A 211 -10.27 12.75 22.43
C ALA A 211 -9.03 13.18 21.61
N GLN A 212 -7.90 12.47 21.69
CA GLN A 212 -6.76 12.74 20.83
C GLN A 212 -7.00 12.30 19.39
N VAL A 213 -6.60 13.13 18.43
CA VAL A 213 -6.64 12.80 17.00
C VAL A 213 -5.64 11.67 16.72
N LEU A 214 -6.16 10.54 16.25
CA LEU A 214 -5.40 9.36 15.82
C LEU A 214 -5.13 9.35 14.32
N PHE A 215 -6.05 9.94 13.55
CA PHE A 215 -5.99 9.99 12.10
C PHE A 215 -6.76 11.20 11.59
N GLN A 216 -6.28 11.75 10.47
CA GLN A 216 -7.00 12.70 9.63
C GLN A 216 -6.76 12.32 8.17
N ASN A 217 -7.79 12.41 7.32
CA ASN A 217 -7.62 12.21 5.87
C ASN A 217 -7.09 13.49 5.19
N VAL A 218 -6.72 13.40 3.92
CA VAL A 218 -6.20 14.55 3.12
C VAL A 218 -7.12 15.77 3.21
N MET A 219 -8.44 15.59 3.04
CA MET A 219 -9.40 16.70 3.15
C MET A 219 -9.45 17.31 4.57
N GLY A 220 -9.27 16.50 5.61
CA GLY A 220 -9.17 16.97 6.99
C GLY A 220 -7.94 17.86 7.21
N GLU A 221 -6.81 17.49 6.61
CA GLU A 221 -5.60 18.30 6.59
C GLU A 221 -5.82 19.61 5.83
N GLU A 222 -6.39 19.57 4.63
CA GLU A 222 -6.73 20.75 3.83
C GLU A 222 -7.66 21.71 4.59
N ILE A 223 -8.66 21.20 5.32
CA ILE A 223 -9.55 22.03 6.14
C ILE A 223 -8.77 22.72 7.27
N LEU A 224 -7.84 22.03 7.94
CA LEU A 224 -7.02 22.62 9.00
C LEU A 224 -6.06 23.70 8.48
N GLU A 225 -5.57 23.55 7.24
CA GLU A 225 -4.67 24.51 6.61
C GLU A 225 -5.42 25.73 6.03
N SER A 226 -6.56 25.50 5.40
CA SER A 226 -7.33 26.54 4.69
C SER A 226 -8.29 27.32 5.58
N SER A 227 -8.70 26.75 6.72
CA SER A 227 -9.65 27.36 7.65
C SER A 227 -9.00 27.77 8.96
N THR A 228 -9.26 29.00 9.42
CA THR A 228 -8.91 29.41 10.78
C THR A 228 -9.94 28.97 11.83
N ALA A 229 -11.02 28.31 11.41
CA ALA A 229 -12.12 27.94 12.30
C ALA A 229 -11.83 26.65 13.10
N LEU A 230 -10.98 25.76 12.59
CA LEU A 230 -10.62 24.48 13.18
C LEU A 230 -9.11 24.38 13.38
N SER A 231 -8.67 23.88 14.53
CA SER A 231 -7.25 23.68 14.81
C SER A 231 -7.03 22.47 15.71
N ILE A 232 -5.81 21.92 15.70
CA ILE A 232 -5.38 20.90 16.64
C ILE A 232 -4.41 21.54 17.64
N HIS A 233 -4.74 21.47 18.94
CA HIS A 233 -3.87 21.91 20.03
C HIS A 233 -3.62 20.75 20.99
N GLN A 234 -2.35 20.46 21.27
CA GLN A 234 -1.95 19.33 22.14
C GLN A 234 -2.58 17.97 21.73
N GLY A 235 -2.82 17.80 20.43
CA GLY A 235 -3.41 16.57 19.87
C GLY A 235 -4.93 16.49 19.98
N THR A 236 -5.63 17.50 20.51
CA THR A 236 -7.10 17.57 20.53
C THR A 236 -7.61 18.60 19.53
N LEU A 237 -8.75 18.32 18.92
CA LEU A 237 -9.38 19.20 17.94
C LEU A 237 -10.17 20.32 18.64
N HIS A 238 -10.01 21.56 18.18
CA HIS A 238 -10.65 22.75 18.74
C HIS A 238 -11.27 23.62 17.66
N CYS A 239 -12.39 24.25 17.98
CA CYS A 239 -12.92 25.33 17.16
C CYS A 239 -12.54 26.69 17.74
N ARG A 240 -12.19 27.64 16.87
CA ARG A 240 -11.87 29.04 17.25
C ARG A 240 -13.02 29.73 17.98
N TYR A 241 -14.26 29.46 17.58
CA TYR A 241 -15.44 30.10 18.15
C TYR A 241 -15.95 29.36 19.40
N ALA A 242 -15.94 30.03 20.56
CA ALA A 242 -16.19 29.41 21.86
C ALA A 242 -17.55 28.66 21.98
N ARG A 243 -18.62 29.21 21.41
CA ARG A 243 -19.95 28.57 21.41
C ARG A 243 -19.93 27.26 20.62
N SER A 244 -19.35 27.31 19.42
CA SER A 244 -19.26 26.17 18.52
C SER A 244 -18.29 25.11 19.05
N ASN A 245 -17.17 25.53 19.65
CA ASN A 245 -16.25 24.65 20.36
C ASN A 245 -16.95 23.89 21.47
N ARG A 246 -17.73 24.56 22.34
CA ARG A 246 -18.48 23.86 23.41
C ARG A 246 -19.42 22.80 22.84
N ARG A 247 -20.18 23.15 21.78
CA ARG A 247 -21.11 22.22 21.13
C ARG A 247 -20.39 20.99 20.58
N ILE A 248 -19.29 21.17 19.84
CA ILE A 248 -18.59 20.03 19.24
C ILE A 248 -17.89 19.17 20.29
N GLN A 249 -17.30 19.77 21.34
CA GLN A 249 -16.70 19.00 22.43
C GLN A 249 -17.75 18.14 23.15
N THR A 250 -18.96 18.66 23.35
CA THR A 250 -20.08 17.86 23.90
C THR A 250 -20.44 16.69 22.99
N GLN A 251 -20.43 16.87 21.66
CA GLN A 251 -20.74 15.80 20.71
C GLN A 251 -19.65 14.74 20.63
N ILE A 252 -18.38 15.16 20.59
CA ILE A 252 -17.23 14.25 20.63
C ILE A 252 -17.29 13.41 21.91
N GLN A 253 -17.52 14.05 23.06
CA GLN A 253 -17.60 13.34 24.33
C GLN A 253 -18.76 12.33 24.34
N ALA A 254 -19.93 12.74 23.86
CA ALA A 254 -21.08 11.84 23.77
C ALA A 254 -20.81 10.66 22.83
N ALA A 255 -20.12 10.87 21.69
CA ALA A 255 -19.68 9.83 20.77
C ALA A 255 -18.73 8.83 21.40
N ILE A 256 -17.75 9.32 22.15
CA ILE A 256 -16.84 8.46 22.91
C ILE A 256 -17.61 7.64 23.96
N ASP A 257 -18.56 8.24 24.67
CA ASP A 257 -19.33 7.55 25.69
C ASP A 257 -20.29 6.49 25.11
N ALA A 258 -20.90 6.75 23.94
CA ALA A 258 -21.70 5.74 23.23
C ALA A 258 -20.85 4.61 22.65
N SER A 259 -19.64 4.90 22.16
CA SER A 259 -18.67 3.88 21.71
C SER A 259 -18.33 2.89 22.83
N ARG A 260 -18.13 3.39 24.07
CA ARG A 260 -17.91 2.54 25.26
C ARG A 260 -19.09 1.63 25.57
N GLN A 261 -20.30 2.10 25.30
CA GLN A 261 -21.56 1.39 25.58
C GLN A 261 -22.01 0.49 24.42
N GLY A 262 -21.32 0.53 23.27
CA GLY A 262 -21.71 -0.22 22.06
C GLY A 262 -23.04 0.25 21.47
N ALA A 263 -23.43 1.50 21.73
CA ALA A 263 -24.68 2.07 21.26
C ALA A 263 -24.48 2.78 19.90
N ASP A 264 -25.40 2.56 18.97
CA ASP A 264 -25.50 3.38 17.76
C ASP A 264 -26.26 4.66 18.14
N MET A 265 -25.58 5.79 18.12
CA MET A 265 -26.19 7.10 18.32
C MET A 265 -25.63 8.10 17.31
N CYS A 266 -26.52 8.79 16.61
CA CYS A 266 -26.19 9.95 15.79
C CYS A 266 -26.63 11.21 16.56
N TRP A 267 -25.71 12.10 16.90
CA TRP A 267 -26.09 13.42 17.42
C TRP A 267 -26.43 14.37 16.27
N ALA A 268 -27.28 15.36 16.55
CA ALA A 268 -27.65 16.38 15.57
C ALA A 268 -26.39 17.13 15.06
N PRO A 269 -26.29 17.48 13.77
CA PRO A 269 -25.15 18.21 13.22
C PRO A 269 -24.83 19.50 14.00
N THR A 270 -23.55 19.82 14.19
CA THR A 270 -23.12 21.15 14.64
C THR A 270 -22.65 21.96 13.44
N GLU A 271 -23.46 22.93 13.01
CA GLU A 271 -22.99 23.96 12.09
C GLU A 271 -22.04 24.92 12.84
N LEU A 272 -20.83 25.06 12.29
CA LEU A 272 -19.91 26.14 12.61
C LEU A 272 -20.33 27.35 11.76
N GLU A 273 -21.15 28.23 12.34
CA GLU A 273 -21.40 29.55 11.77
C GLU A 273 -20.24 30.48 12.15
N PRO A 274 -19.33 30.84 11.23
CA PRO A 274 -18.42 31.95 11.49
C PRO A 274 -19.23 33.26 11.59
N PRO A 275 -18.73 34.29 12.30
CA PRO A 275 -19.19 35.66 12.10
C PRO A 275 -19.14 35.98 10.60
N GLU A 276 -20.15 36.68 10.09
CA GLU A 276 -20.53 36.84 8.66
C GLU A 276 -19.43 37.28 7.67
N ALA A 277 -18.18 37.51 8.11
CA ALA A 277 -17.07 38.05 7.33
C ALA A 277 -15.87 37.10 7.09
N GLU A 278 -15.84 35.86 7.61
CA GLU A 278 -14.63 34.98 7.55
C GLU A 278 -14.73 33.70 6.69
N GLY A 279 -15.76 33.58 5.84
CA GLY A 279 -15.61 32.86 4.55
C GLY A 279 -15.66 31.32 4.50
N THR A 280 -15.63 30.57 5.62
CA THR A 280 -15.75 29.09 5.59
C THR A 280 -16.82 28.59 6.57
N ARG A 281 -17.90 27.99 6.03
CA ARG A 281 -19.00 27.40 6.81
C ARG A 281 -18.78 25.90 6.89
N LEU A 282 -18.47 25.39 8.08
CA LEU A 282 -18.23 23.96 8.28
C LEU A 282 -19.42 23.32 9.00
N ILE A 283 -19.88 22.17 8.55
CA ILE A 283 -20.74 21.28 9.35
C ILE A 283 -19.87 20.21 9.98
N LEU A 284 -19.95 20.09 11.30
CA LEU A 284 -19.28 19.05 12.06
C LEU A 284 -20.28 18.02 12.58
N CYS A 285 -19.99 16.74 12.34
CA CYS A 285 -20.80 15.61 12.82
C CYS A 285 -19.93 14.54 13.48
N ALA A 286 -20.14 14.29 14.76
CA ALA A 286 -19.42 13.25 15.51
C ALA A 286 -20.26 11.96 15.59
N TYR A 287 -19.63 10.83 15.27
CA TYR A 287 -20.21 9.49 15.32
C TYR A 287 -19.40 8.57 16.22
N PRO A 288 -20.04 7.64 16.94
CA PRO A 288 -19.35 6.65 17.75
C PRO A 288 -18.75 5.58 16.85
N LEU A 289 -17.50 5.21 17.09
CA LEU A 289 -16.89 4.04 16.45
C LEU A 289 -17.12 2.81 17.32
N ARG A 290 -17.67 1.74 16.74
CA ARG A 290 -17.83 0.48 17.46
C ARG A 290 -16.46 -0.09 17.81
N ARG A 291 -16.28 -0.48 19.07
CA ARG A 291 -15.07 -1.19 19.49
C ARG A 291 -15.01 -2.52 18.73
N ALA A 292 -13.95 -2.72 17.96
CA ALA A 292 -13.68 -4.04 17.39
C ALA A 292 -13.63 -5.05 18.55
N SER A 293 -14.39 -6.14 18.43
CA SER A 293 -14.42 -7.23 19.40
C SER A 293 -13.10 -8.00 19.35
N GLY A 294 -12.04 -7.39 19.87
CA GLY A 294 -10.69 -7.91 19.91
C GLY A 294 -9.87 -7.07 20.87
N ARG A 295 -9.03 -7.71 21.69
CA ARG A 295 -8.06 -7.02 22.55
C ARG A 295 -7.00 -6.35 21.67
N SER A 296 -7.33 -5.19 21.11
CA SER A 296 -6.34 -4.32 20.48
C SER A 296 -5.36 -3.88 21.57
N HIS A 297 -4.09 -4.24 21.42
CA HIS A 297 -3.00 -3.76 22.27
C HIS A 297 -2.48 -2.39 21.78
N SER A 298 -3.24 -1.68 20.93
CA SER A 298 -2.93 -0.31 20.55
C SER A 298 -2.90 0.60 21.77
N ARG A 299 -1.90 1.49 21.85
CA ARG A 299 -1.79 2.53 22.90
C ARG A 299 -2.98 3.50 22.92
N ALA A 300 -3.78 3.56 21.85
CA ALA A 300 -4.98 4.38 21.80
C ALA A 300 -6.11 3.68 21.02
N THR A 301 -7.28 3.57 21.65
CA THR A 301 -8.48 2.95 21.08
C THR A 301 -9.31 4.01 20.35
N PRO A 302 -9.60 3.85 19.04
CA PRO A 302 -10.53 4.71 18.32
C PRO A 302 -11.93 4.66 18.94
N ALA A 303 -12.54 5.82 19.17
CA ALA A 303 -13.83 5.93 19.86
C ALA A 303 -14.82 6.87 19.16
N CYS A 304 -14.33 7.88 18.44
CA CYS A 304 -15.18 8.82 17.71
C CYS A 304 -14.63 9.07 16.31
N MET A 305 -15.53 9.12 15.32
CA MET A 305 -15.26 9.60 13.98
C MET A 305 -15.97 10.94 13.80
N LEU A 306 -15.23 11.97 13.44
CA LEU A 306 -15.73 13.31 13.22
C LEU A 306 -15.64 13.64 11.73
N PHE A 307 -16.77 13.98 11.13
CA PHE A 307 -16.84 14.54 9.78
C PHE A 307 -16.84 16.06 9.85
N ALA A 308 -16.07 16.68 8.98
CA ALA A 308 -16.02 18.12 8.74
C ALA A 308 -16.33 18.39 7.27
N HIS A 309 -17.52 18.90 7.01
CA HIS A 309 -17.98 19.21 5.67
C HIS A 309 -17.93 20.71 5.42
N ASP A 310 -17.19 21.14 4.41
CA ASP A 310 -17.11 22.54 4.01
C ASP A 310 -18.26 22.91 3.07
N LEU A 311 -19.21 23.70 3.57
CA LEU A 311 -20.35 24.19 2.81
C LEU A 311 -19.98 25.31 1.83
N THR A 312 -18.80 25.89 1.92
CA THR A 312 -18.35 26.90 0.93
C THR A 312 -17.71 26.23 -0.28
N GLN A 313 -17.29 24.98 -0.14
CA GLN A 313 -16.98 24.11 -1.27
C GLN A 313 -18.26 23.47 -1.81
N GLN A 314 -18.81 24.05 -2.88
CA GLN A 314 -19.85 23.36 -3.66
C GLN A 314 -19.25 22.06 -4.22
N PRO A 315 -19.93 20.90 -4.12
CA PRO A 315 -19.44 19.64 -4.67
C PRO A 315 -19.12 19.85 -6.16
N GLN A 316 -17.83 19.98 -6.48
CA GLN A 316 -17.39 20.25 -7.84
C GLN A 316 -17.42 18.93 -8.59
N LEU A 317 -18.50 18.67 -9.34
CA LEU A 317 -18.43 17.66 -10.38
C LEU A 317 -17.50 18.19 -11.48
N PRO A 318 -16.33 17.57 -11.74
CA PRO A 318 -15.42 18.10 -12.74
C PRO A 318 -16.10 18.19 -14.10
N ARG A 319 -15.90 19.32 -14.81
CA ARG A 319 -16.48 19.57 -16.14
C ARG A 319 -16.31 18.40 -17.10
N SER A 320 -15.14 17.76 -17.06
CA SER A 320 -14.78 16.58 -17.86
C SER A 320 -15.65 15.37 -17.54
N HIS A 321 -15.97 15.11 -16.28
CA HIS A 321 -16.82 14.00 -15.87
C HIS A 321 -18.28 14.23 -16.29
N LEU A 322 -18.81 15.44 -16.09
CA LEU A 322 -20.14 15.79 -16.58
C LEU A 322 -20.23 15.68 -18.11
N ALA A 323 -19.19 16.13 -18.80
CA ALA A 323 -19.08 16.01 -20.25
C ALA A 323 -19.03 14.56 -20.72
N ALA A 324 -18.30 13.68 -20.04
CA ALA A 324 -18.22 12.27 -20.38
C ALA A 324 -19.55 11.53 -20.12
N LEU A 325 -20.20 11.79 -18.98
CA LEU A 325 -21.46 11.13 -18.59
C LEU A 325 -22.61 11.43 -19.54
N PHE A 326 -22.73 12.68 -19.99
CA PHE A 326 -23.85 13.14 -20.83
C PHE A 326 -23.42 13.51 -22.26
N GLN A 327 -22.18 13.19 -22.64
CA GLN A 327 -21.62 13.48 -23.96
C GLN A 327 -21.76 14.98 -24.33
N LEU A 328 -21.54 15.85 -23.34
CA LEU A 328 -21.60 17.30 -23.50
C LEU A 328 -20.30 17.82 -24.11
N THR A 329 -20.40 18.85 -24.94
CA THR A 329 -19.24 19.66 -25.32
C THR A 329 -18.75 20.51 -24.14
N PRO A 330 -17.52 21.04 -24.17
CA PRO A 330 -17.02 21.90 -23.08
C PRO A 330 -17.92 23.11 -22.76
N SER A 331 -18.51 23.72 -23.80
CA SER A 331 -19.44 24.84 -23.64
C SER A 331 -20.78 24.40 -23.02
N GLU A 332 -21.31 23.24 -23.43
CA GLU A 332 -22.52 22.66 -22.85
C GLU A 332 -22.32 22.30 -21.37
N ALA A 333 -21.19 21.67 -21.02
CA ALA A 333 -20.84 21.35 -19.64
C ALA A 333 -20.69 22.60 -18.76
N ALA A 334 -20.12 23.68 -19.31
CA ALA A 334 -19.99 24.96 -18.61
C ALA A 334 -21.35 25.61 -18.31
N VAL A 335 -22.28 25.58 -19.28
CA VAL A 335 -23.66 26.07 -19.08
C VAL A 335 -24.40 25.21 -18.05
N ALA A 336 -24.26 23.88 -18.13
CA ALA A 336 -24.91 22.95 -17.21
C ALA A 336 -24.47 23.16 -15.75
N LEU A 337 -23.16 23.34 -15.51
CA LEU A 337 -22.64 23.66 -14.17
C LEU A 337 -23.10 25.04 -13.68
N GLY A 338 -23.15 26.03 -14.56
CA GLY A 338 -23.67 27.35 -14.19
C GLY A 338 -25.11 27.27 -13.66
N VAL A 339 -25.95 26.46 -14.30
CA VAL A 339 -27.32 26.19 -13.82
C VAL A 339 -27.31 25.45 -12.48
N ALA A 340 -26.45 24.44 -12.31
CA ALA A 340 -26.33 23.70 -11.04
C ALA A 340 -25.87 24.58 -9.87
N HIS A 341 -25.03 25.59 -10.14
CA HIS A 341 -24.59 26.58 -9.14
C HIS A 341 -25.63 27.69 -8.88
N GLY A 342 -26.83 27.61 -9.49
CA GLY A 342 -27.91 28.57 -9.28
C GLY A 342 -27.72 29.91 -10.00
N LEU A 343 -26.80 29.99 -10.97
CA LEU A 343 -26.60 31.21 -11.76
C LEU A 343 -27.78 31.46 -12.73
N SER A 344 -28.09 32.72 -12.98
CA SER A 344 -29.06 33.09 -14.01
C SER A 344 -28.50 32.84 -15.42
N ILE A 345 -29.37 32.74 -16.43
CA ILE A 345 -28.94 32.55 -17.82
C ILE A 345 -28.10 33.74 -18.29
N GLU A 346 -28.45 34.92 -17.80
CA GLU A 346 -27.78 36.19 -18.07
C GLU A 346 -26.36 36.18 -17.50
N ASP A 347 -26.18 35.71 -16.26
CA ASP A 347 -24.86 35.58 -15.63
C ASP A 347 -24.00 34.53 -16.35
N ILE A 348 -24.60 33.39 -16.72
CA ILE A 348 -23.90 32.34 -17.48
C ILE A 348 -23.46 32.88 -18.85
N ALA A 349 -24.31 33.64 -19.53
CA ALA A 349 -23.99 34.26 -20.82
C ALA A 349 -22.83 35.25 -20.69
N ALA A 350 -22.83 36.10 -19.67
CA ALA A 350 -21.73 37.01 -19.38
C ALA A 350 -20.43 36.27 -19.08
N LEU A 351 -20.48 35.24 -18.23
CA LEU A 351 -19.30 34.43 -17.85
C LEU A 351 -18.70 33.65 -19.02
N GLN A 352 -19.53 33.17 -19.96
CA GLN A 352 -19.08 32.41 -21.13
C GLN A 352 -18.74 33.30 -22.33
N GLY A 353 -18.91 34.62 -22.24
CA GLY A 353 -18.72 35.53 -23.38
C GLY A 353 -19.69 35.24 -24.54
N HIS A 354 -20.91 34.84 -24.22
CA HIS A 354 -21.95 34.46 -25.19
C HIS A 354 -23.18 35.37 -25.07
N SER A 355 -23.98 35.46 -26.13
CA SER A 355 -25.28 36.13 -26.02
C SER A 355 -26.26 35.28 -25.20
N VAL A 356 -27.22 35.91 -24.53
CA VAL A 356 -28.30 35.20 -23.81
C VAL A 356 -29.05 34.25 -24.74
N ALA A 357 -29.27 34.63 -26.00
CA ALA A 357 -29.90 33.77 -27.00
C ALA A 357 -29.05 32.53 -27.33
N THR A 358 -27.73 32.68 -27.42
CA THR A 358 -26.78 31.59 -27.60
C THR A 358 -26.81 30.64 -26.40
N CYS A 359 -26.75 31.17 -25.17
CA CYS A 359 -26.83 30.35 -23.95
C CYS A 359 -28.17 29.60 -23.83
N ARG A 360 -29.30 30.21 -24.20
CA ARG A 360 -30.60 29.51 -24.26
C ARG A 360 -30.60 28.36 -25.26
N THR A 361 -29.93 28.54 -26.41
CA THR A 361 -29.80 27.49 -27.43
C THR A 361 -28.93 26.34 -26.94
N VAL A 362 -27.80 26.65 -26.29
CA VAL A 362 -26.91 25.65 -25.67
C VAL A 362 -27.66 24.90 -24.57
N LEU A 363 -28.39 25.60 -23.70
CA LEU A 363 -29.17 24.99 -22.61
C LEU A 363 -30.23 24.02 -23.14
N LYS A 364 -30.89 24.33 -24.27
CA LYS A 364 -31.83 23.41 -24.91
C LYS A 364 -31.17 22.11 -25.38
N ARG A 365 -29.92 22.16 -25.84
CA ARG A 365 -29.15 20.97 -26.21
C ARG A 365 -28.73 20.17 -24.98
N VAL A 366 -28.34 20.86 -23.90
CA VAL A 366 -28.05 20.22 -22.60
C VAL A 366 -29.27 19.45 -22.14
N PHE A 367 -30.45 20.08 -22.09
CA PHE A 367 -31.72 19.43 -21.72
C PHE A 367 -32.02 18.16 -22.52
N ALA A 368 -31.77 18.18 -23.83
CA ALA A 368 -31.96 17.00 -24.68
C ALA A 368 -30.96 15.87 -24.38
N LYS A 369 -29.72 16.20 -24.01
CA LYS A 369 -28.66 15.23 -23.69
C LYS A 369 -28.75 14.69 -22.27
N THR A 370 -29.32 15.44 -21.34
CA THR A 370 -29.48 15.07 -19.93
C THR A 370 -30.87 14.52 -19.60
N ASP A 371 -31.77 14.45 -20.58
CA ASP A 371 -33.18 14.07 -20.42
C ASP A 371 -33.91 14.86 -19.33
N THR A 372 -33.72 16.19 -19.33
CA THR A 372 -34.35 17.12 -18.38
C THR A 372 -35.13 18.19 -19.12
N GLY A 373 -36.25 18.67 -18.57
CA GLY A 373 -37.09 19.68 -19.22
C GLY A 373 -36.97 21.08 -18.63
N ARG A 374 -36.38 21.23 -17.44
CA ARG A 374 -36.32 22.49 -16.69
C ARG A 374 -34.96 22.69 -16.01
N GLN A 375 -34.61 23.94 -15.74
CA GLN A 375 -33.35 24.29 -15.04
C GLN A 375 -33.25 23.65 -13.66
N ASN A 376 -34.35 23.63 -12.88
CA ASN A 376 -34.36 23.01 -11.56
C ASN A 376 -34.17 21.48 -11.63
N GLU A 377 -34.71 20.83 -12.67
CA GLU A 377 -34.53 19.39 -12.90
C GLU A 377 -33.07 19.09 -13.25
N LEU A 378 -32.46 19.91 -14.12
CA LEU A 378 -31.04 19.82 -14.45
C LEU A 378 -30.14 20.07 -13.25
N ALA A 379 -30.44 21.09 -12.44
CA ALA A 379 -29.68 21.39 -11.23
C ALA A 379 -29.73 20.22 -10.24
N ASN A 380 -30.92 19.66 -9.98
CA ASN A 380 -31.06 18.50 -9.10
C ASN A 380 -30.31 17.27 -9.62
N LEU A 381 -30.39 16.99 -10.92
CA LEU A 381 -29.65 15.89 -11.54
C LEU A 381 -28.14 16.05 -11.33
N ILE A 382 -27.58 17.23 -11.59
CA ILE A 382 -26.14 17.47 -11.44
C ILE A 382 -25.71 17.42 -9.97
N LEU A 383 -26.48 18.02 -9.07
CA LEU A 383 -26.19 18.02 -7.63
C LEU A 383 -26.22 16.61 -7.04
N SER A 384 -27.20 15.78 -7.44
CA SER A 384 -27.27 14.37 -7.02
C SER A 384 -26.09 13.53 -7.53
N LEU A 385 -25.57 13.82 -8.72
CA LEU A 385 -24.35 13.17 -9.22
C LEU A 385 -23.10 13.59 -8.44
N GLY A 386 -23.02 14.87 -8.06
CA GLY A 386 -21.95 15.39 -7.19
C GLY A 386 -21.94 14.72 -5.82
N SER A 387 -23.11 14.41 -5.24
CA SER A 387 -23.20 13.68 -3.97
C SER A 387 -22.93 12.18 -4.08
N HIS A 388 -23.22 11.54 -5.22
CA HIS A 388 -23.06 10.08 -5.39
C HIS A 388 -21.69 9.64 -5.91
N ILE A 389 -20.93 10.52 -6.57
CA ILE A 389 -19.59 10.19 -7.07
C ILE A 389 -18.56 10.21 -5.93
N GLY A 390 -18.84 10.91 -4.82
CA GLY A 390 -18.05 10.81 -3.60
C GLY A 390 -18.16 9.47 -2.86
N ASP A 391 -19.19 8.66 -3.14
CA ASP A 391 -19.45 7.38 -2.44
C ASP A 391 -18.94 6.14 -3.21
N ARG A 392 -18.35 6.32 -4.40
CA ARG A 392 -18.09 5.20 -5.34
C ARG A 392 -16.72 5.18 -6.01
N GLN A 393 -15.70 5.82 -5.44
CA GLN A 393 -14.32 5.71 -5.96
C GLN A 393 -13.36 5.05 -4.99
#